data_AF-A0A973EVC8-F1
#
_entry.id   AF-A0A973EVC8-F1
#
_cell.length_a   1.000
_cell.length_b   1.000
_cell.length_c   1.000
_cell.angle_alpha   90.00
_cell.angle_beta   90.00
_cell.angle_gamma   90.00
#
_symmetry.space_group_name_H-M   'P 1'
#
loop_
_entity.id
_entity.type
_entity.pdbx_description
1 polymer ?
#
loop_
_entity_poly.entity_id
_entity_poly.type
_entity_poly.pdbx_seq_one_letter_code
_entity_poly.pdbx_strand_id
1 'polypeptide(L)'
;MFVLHRIAWAYRQNGYHKEADFYLDIQITNSEQVNNLNRDLKYDRRSDYDLAGAYAFKGEKEIALKYLRNYSQVPQILLGMLNMIKDDPLFDNIRNETEFQAIVKDLETKYQAEHERVRKWMVGQGML
;
A
#
# COMPACT_ATOMS: atom_id res chain seq x y z
N MET A 1 -2.36 6.58 7.02
CA MET A 1 -2.10 5.16 7.35
C MET A 1 -2.75 4.88 8.67
N PHE A 2 -3.81 4.09 8.65
CA PHE A 2 -4.42 3.53 9.85
C PHE A 2 -3.92 2.09 10.02
N VAL A 3 -3.82 1.63 11.26
CA VAL A 3 -3.28 0.29 11.58
C VAL A 3 -4.38 -0.76 11.78
N LEU A 4 -5.64 -0.44 11.47
CA LEU A 4 -6.79 -1.28 11.84
C LEU A 4 -6.86 -2.56 11.02
N HIS A 5 -6.45 -2.53 9.74
CA HIS A 5 -6.29 -3.74 8.94
C HIS A 5 -5.28 -4.75 9.53
N ARG A 6 -4.28 -4.28 10.31
CA ARG A 6 -3.33 -5.17 11.01
C ARG A 6 -4.00 -5.89 12.17
N ILE A 7 -4.84 -5.18 12.90
CA ILE A 7 -5.65 -5.74 13.98
C ILE A 7 -6.60 -6.79 13.40
N ALA A 8 -7.24 -6.48 12.27
CA ALA A 8 -8.10 -7.43 11.57
C ALA A 8 -7.35 -8.69 11.15
N TRP A 9 -6.15 -8.55 10.57
CA TRP A 9 -5.30 -9.67 10.22
C TRP A 9 -5.00 -10.54 11.45
N ALA A 10 -4.62 -9.94 12.58
CA ALA A 10 -4.35 -10.65 13.82
C ALA A 10 -5.57 -11.44 14.33
N TYR A 11 -6.77 -10.83 14.35
CA TYR A 11 -8.00 -11.54 14.72
C TYR A 11 -8.30 -12.71 13.77
N ARG A 12 -8.11 -12.52 12.46
CA ARG A 12 -8.31 -13.58 11.45
C ARG A 12 -7.40 -14.78 11.69
N GLN A 13 -6.13 -14.55 12.00
CA GLN A 13 -5.17 -15.64 12.29
C GLN A 13 -5.57 -16.46 13.52
N ASN A 14 -6.39 -15.90 14.40
CA ASN A 14 -6.85 -16.54 15.64
C ASN A 14 -8.30 -17.06 15.55
N GLY A 15 -8.91 -17.09 14.36
CA GLY A 15 -10.28 -17.59 14.16
C GLY A 15 -11.41 -16.63 14.56
N TYR A 16 -11.08 -15.41 14.97
CA TYR A 16 -12.03 -14.37 15.36
C TYR A 16 -12.49 -13.58 14.13
N HIS A 17 -13.27 -14.24 13.27
CA HIS A 17 -13.65 -13.70 11.97
C HIS A 17 -14.52 -12.44 12.07
N LYS A 18 -15.46 -12.38 13.02
CA LYS A 18 -16.38 -11.23 13.17
C LYS A 18 -15.65 -9.98 13.62
N GLU A 19 -14.72 -10.13 14.55
CA GLU A 19 -13.85 -9.06 15.06
C GLU A 19 -12.94 -8.57 13.93
N ALA A 20 -12.37 -9.48 13.15
CA ALA A 20 -11.58 -9.11 11.98
C ALA A 20 -12.37 -8.25 11.00
N ASP A 21 -13.60 -8.67 10.67
CA ASP A 21 -14.49 -7.94 9.75
C ASP A 21 -14.84 -6.54 10.30
N PHE A 22 -15.13 -6.44 11.61
CA PHE A 22 -15.38 -5.16 12.27
C PHE A 22 -14.22 -4.16 12.09
N TYR A 23 -12.98 -4.58 12.33
CA TYR A 23 -11.83 -3.70 12.18
C TYR A 23 -11.52 -3.36 10.71
N LEU A 24 -11.80 -4.27 9.76
CA LEU A 24 -11.69 -3.98 8.33
C LEU A 24 -12.70 -2.92 7.89
N ASP A 25 -13.95 -3.02 8.35
CA ASP A 25 -14.97 -2.06 7.96
C ASP A 25 -14.68 -0.66 8.50
N ILE A 26 -14.12 -0.55 9.71
CA ILE A 26 -13.64 0.75 10.23
C ILE A 26 -12.45 1.25 9.43
N GLN A 27 -11.49 0.38 9.06
CA GLN A 27 -10.36 0.76 8.21
C GLN A 27 -10.85 1.35 6.88
N ILE A 28 -11.77 0.67 6.21
CA ILE A 28 -12.34 1.08 4.92
C ILE A 28 -13.03 2.43 5.09
N THR A 29 -13.93 2.55 6.07
CA THR A 29 -14.67 3.78 6.36
C THR A 29 -13.74 4.98 6.56
N ASN A 30 -12.71 4.83 7.40
CA ASN A 30 -11.78 5.91 7.69
C ASN A 30 -10.93 6.29 6.47
N SER A 31 -10.44 5.30 5.71
CA SER A 31 -9.63 5.57 4.51
C SER A 31 -10.46 6.18 3.39
N GLU A 32 -11.71 5.76 3.19
CA GLU A 32 -12.62 6.38 2.23
C GLU A 32 -12.94 7.84 2.61
N GLN A 33 -13.14 8.13 3.89
CA GLN A 33 -13.33 9.51 4.37
C GLN A 33 -12.11 10.39 4.07
N VAL A 34 -10.89 9.88 4.25
CA VAL A 34 -9.66 10.62 3.90
C VAL A 34 -9.61 10.93 2.41
N ASN A 35 -9.89 9.93 1.56
CA ASN A 35 -9.93 10.11 0.10
C ASN A 35 -11.01 11.10 -0.33
N ASN A 36 -12.23 10.98 0.20
CA ASN A 36 -13.37 11.84 -0.15
C ASN A 36 -13.16 13.31 0.23
N LEU A 37 -12.45 13.55 1.34
CA LEU A 37 -12.13 14.90 1.79
C LEU A 37 -10.91 15.51 1.06
N ASN A 38 -10.34 14.80 0.07
CA ASN A 38 -9.09 15.14 -0.59
C ASN A 38 -7.98 15.48 0.43
N ARG A 39 -7.98 14.79 1.56
CA ARG A 39 -6.99 14.98 2.63
C ARG A 39 -5.69 14.22 2.36
N ASP A 40 -5.70 13.36 1.35
CA ASP A 40 -4.47 12.77 0.82
C ASP A 40 -3.63 13.87 0.18
N LEU A 41 -2.47 14.11 0.78
CA LEU A 41 -1.48 15.00 0.18
C LEU A 41 -1.02 14.37 -1.13
N LYS A 42 -0.74 15.20 -2.15
CA LYS A 42 -0.26 14.76 -3.47
C LYS A 42 0.93 13.77 -3.41
N TYR A 43 1.68 13.81 -2.31
CA TYR A 43 2.87 12.99 -2.07
C TYR A 43 2.65 11.83 -1.09
N ASP A 44 1.43 11.67 -0.55
CA ASP A 44 1.11 10.70 0.48
C ASP A 44 -0.27 10.09 0.25
N ARG A 45 -0.33 9.03 -0.58
CA ARG A 45 -1.55 8.28 -0.90
C ARG A 45 -1.81 7.12 0.06
N ARG A 46 -1.50 7.27 1.35
CA ARG A 46 -1.53 6.14 2.31
C ARG A 46 -2.91 5.51 2.46
N SER A 47 -4.00 6.27 2.29
CA SER A 47 -5.35 5.67 2.32
C SER A 47 -5.60 4.77 1.11
N ASP A 48 -5.05 5.07 -0.06
CA ASP A 48 -5.11 4.15 -1.21
C ASP A 48 -4.41 2.82 -0.91
N TYR A 49 -3.24 2.84 -0.24
CA TYR A 49 -2.57 1.61 0.23
C TYR A 49 -3.43 0.84 1.25
N ASP A 50 -3.97 1.54 2.25
CA ASP A 50 -4.79 0.93 3.29
C ASP A 50 -6.08 0.30 2.71
N LEU A 51 -6.72 0.96 1.74
CA LEU A 51 -7.90 0.45 1.04
C LEU A 51 -7.54 -0.75 0.17
N ALA A 52 -6.43 -0.69 -0.57
CA ALA A 52 -5.96 -1.82 -1.36
C ALA A 52 -5.77 -3.07 -0.48
N GLY A 53 -5.09 -2.92 0.66
CA GLY A 53 -4.88 -4.02 1.60
C GLY A 53 -6.18 -4.55 2.21
N ALA A 54 -7.09 -3.67 2.63
CA ALA A 54 -8.36 -4.07 3.23
C ALA A 54 -9.26 -4.82 2.22
N TYR A 55 -9.39 -4.32 0.99
CA TYR A 55 -10.20 -4.98 -0.04
C TYR A 55 -9.54 -6.28 -0.52
N ALA A 56 -8.22 -6.32 -0.66
CA ALA A 56 -7.52 -7.56 -0.98
C ALA A 56 -7.83 -8.61 0.09
N PHE A 57 -7.68 -8.26 1.36
CA PHE A 57 -7.94 -9.16 2.47
C PHE A 57 -9.41 -9.65 2.55
N LYS A 58 -10.38 -8.84 2.10
CA LYS A 58 -11.80 -9.25 1.98
C LYS A 58 -12.08 -10.15 0.76
N GLY A 59 -11.15 -10.29 -0.18
CA GLY A 59 -11.33 -11.05 -1.42
C GLY A 59 -11.79 -10.22 -2.62
N GLU A 60 -11.93 -8.91 -2.46
CA GLU A 60 -12.44 -7.97 -3.47
C GLU A 60 -11.29 -7.51 -4.38
N LYS A 61 -10.80 -8.41 -5.23
CA LYS A 61 -9.53 -8.26 -5.97
C LYS A 61 -9.51 -7.04 -6.89
N GLU A 62 -10.56 -6.83 -7.68
CA GLU A 62 -10.64 -5.75 -8.65
C GLU A 62 -10.62 -4.39 -7.95
N ILE A 63 -11.30 -4.28 -6.81
CA ILE A 63 -11.33 -3.07 -5.99
C ILE A 63 -9.95 -2.83 -5.37
N ALA A 64 -9.31 -3.88 -4.85
CA ALA A 64 -7.97 -3.79 -4.30
C ALA A 64 -6.93 -3.28 -5.32
N LEU A 65 -6.94 -3.86 -6.52
CA LEU A 65 -6.06 -3.46 -7.61
C LEU A 65 -6.29 -2.03 -8.08
N LYS A 66 -7.56 -1.58 -8.14
CA LYS A 66 -7.91 -0.18 -8.42
C LYS A 66 -7.24 0.77 -7.43
N TYR A 67 -7.34 0.51 -6.13
CA TYR A 67 -6.70 1.37 -5.12
C TYR A 67 -5.18 1.28 -5.15
N LEU A 68 -4.61 0.10 -5.41
CA LEU A 68 -3.17 -0.04 -5.54
C LEU A 68 -2.62 0.72 -6.77
N ARG A 69 -3.39 0.78 -7.85
CA ARG A 69 -3.09 1.60 -9.04
C ARG A 69 -3.17 3.10 -8.75
N ASN A 70 -4.11 3.51 -7.91
CA ASN A 70 -4.16 4.90 -7.44
C ASN A 70 -2.94 5.23 -6.59
N TYR A 71 -2.58 4.35 -5.65
CA TYR A 71 -1.37 4.46 -4.85
C TYR A 71 -0.14 4.59 -5.74
N SER A 72 -0.04 3.81 -6.81
CA SER A 72 1.12 3.83 -7.70
C SER A 72 1.33 5.17 -8.41
N GLN A 73 0.35 6.09 -8.41
CA GLN A 73 0.51 7.43 -8.97
C GLN A 73 1.41 8.36 -8.12
N VAL A 74 1.93 7.91 -6.98
CA VAL A 74 2.95 8.67 -6.24
C VAL A 74 4.21 8.88 -7.10
N PRO A 75 4.84 10.08 -7.03
CA PRO A 75 6.03 10.36 -7.83
C PRO A 75 7.27 9.63 -7.32
N GLN A 76 7.31 9.31 -6.03
CA GLN A 76 8.40 8.62 -5.35
C GLN A 76 7.82 7.72 -4.26
N ILE A 77 8.54 6.64 -3.95
CA ILE A 77 8.16 5.69 -2.91
C ILE A 77 9.34 5.43 -1.98
N LEU A 78 9.04 5.34 -0.68
CA LEU A 78 10.00 4.92 0.34
C LEU A 78 10.22 3.41 0.25
N LEU A 79 11.46 2.94 0.44
CA LEU A 79 11.78 1.51 0.45
C LEU A 79 10.87 0.70 1.40
N GLY A 80 10.57 1.27 2.58
CA GLY A 80 9.67 0.63 3.54
C GLY A 80 8.27 0.38 2.97
N MET A 81 7.68 1.34 2.26
CA MET A 81 6.37 1.17 1.65
C MET A 81 6.38 0.14 0.51
N LEU A 82 7.46 0.15 -0.29
CA LEU A 82 7.65 -0.83 -1.35
C LEU A 82 7.71 -2.26 -0.77
N ASN A 83 8.49 -2.46 0.29
CA ASN A 83 8.58 -3.76 0.97
C ASN A 83 7.22 -4.16 1.58
N MET A 84 6.50 -3.21 2.18
CA MET A 84 5.16 -3.49 2.68
C MET A 84 4.24 -3.97 1.57
N ILE A 85 4.18 -3.33 0.40
CA ILE A 85 3.36 -3.82 -0.71
C ILE A 85 3.78 -5.25 -1.13
N LYS A 86 5.08 -5.51 -1.20
CA LYS A 86 5.63 -6.79 -1.65
C LYS A 86 5.47 -7.94 -0.68
N ASP A 87 5.42 -7.68 0.62
CA ASP A 87 5.55 -8.72 1.63
C ASP A 87 4.34 -8.78 2.58
N ASP A 88 3.45 -7.78 2.53
CA ASP A 88 2.30 -7.71 3.42
C ASP A 88 1.28 -8.83 3.13
N PRO A 89 0.94 -9.68 4.13
CA PRO A 89 -0.03 -10.77 3.98
C PRO A 89 -1.42 -10.34 3.49
N LEU A 90 -1.80 -9.07 3.67
CA LEU A 90 -3.08 -8.56 3.17
C LEU A 90 -3.23 -8.73 1.65
N PHE A 91 -2.12 -8.76 0.91
CA PHE A 91 -2.12 -8.88 -0.55
C PHE A 91 -1.93 -10.32 -1.06
N ASP A 92 -1.87 -11.33 -0.19
CA ASP A 92 -1.53 -12.70 -0.60
C ASP A 92 -2.45 -13.25 -1.70
N ASN A 93 -3.73 -12.89 -1.66
CA ASN A 93 -4.71 -13.36 -2.64
C ASN A 93 -4.65 -12.64 -4.00
N ILE A 94 -3.94 -11.52 -4.11
CA ILE A 94 -3.72 -10.78 -5.37
C ILE A 94 -2.25 -10.77 -5.81
N ARG A 95 -1.32 -11.28 -5.01
CA ARG A 95 0.13 -11.20 -5.23
C ARG A 95 0.58 -11.77 -6.59
N ASN A 96 -0.13 -12.80 -7.06
CA ASN A 96 0.15 -13.47 -8.32
C ASN A 96 -0.62 -12.89 -9.52
N GLU A 97 -1.46 -11.88 -9.32
CA GLU A 97 -2.16 -11.22 -10.41
C GLU A 97 -1.16 -10.40 -11.25
N THR A 98 -1.25 -10.52 -12.58
CA THR A 98 -0.36 -9.81 -13.51
C THR A 98 -0.37 -8.29 -13.27
N GLU A 99 -1.54 -7.73 -12.94
CA GLU A 99 -1.67 -6.30 -12.64
C GLU A 99 -0.92 -5.92 -11.37
N PHE A 100 -1.01 -6.73 -10.31
CA PHE A 100 -0.28 -6.49 -9.06
C PHE A 100 1.24 -6.45 -9.33
N GLN A 101 1.76 -7.44 -10.06
CA GLN A 101 3.17 -7.52 -10.41
C GLN A 101 3.63 -6.33 -11.25
N ALA A 102 2.79 -5.87 -12.20
CA ALA A 102 3.08 -4.68 -13.00
C ALA A 102 3.15 -3.41 -12.14
N ILE A 103 2.24 -3.25 -11.17
CA ILE A 103 2.25 -2.12 -10.24
C ILE A 103 3.50 -2.16 -9.35
N VAL A 104 3.86 -3.32 -8.80
CA VAL A 104 5.09 -3.48 -8.00
C VAL A 104 6.32 -3.10 -8.81
N LYS A 105 6.43 -3.55 -10.06
CA LYS A 105 7.56 -3.23 -10.94
C LYS A 105 7.67 -1.73 -11.24
N ASP A 106 6.55 -1.05 -11.43
CA ASP A 106 6.52 0.41 -11.60
C ASP A 106 7.03 1.14 -10.35
N LEU A 107 6.58 0.72 -9.16
CA LEU A 107 7.04 1.27 -7.89
C LEU A 107 8.53 0.98 -7.63
N GLU A 108 9.02 -0.21 -7.97
CA GLU A 108 10.45 -0.55 -7.91
C GLU A 108 11.27 0.37 -8.82
N THR A 109 10.79 0.63 -10.04
CA THR A 109 11.45 1.53 -10.99
C THR A 109 11.56 2.95 -10.42
N LYS A 110 10.48 3.46 -9.82
CA LYS A 110 10.45 4.78 -9.15
C LYS A 110 11.43 4.85 -7.98
N TYR A 111 11.47 3.82 -7.14
CA TYR A 111 12.43 3.73 -6.05
C TYR A 111 13.88 3.76 -6.56
N GLN A 112 14.20 2.95 -7.57
CA GLN A 112 15.55 2.87 -8.12
C GLN A 112 15.99 4.19 -8.77
N ALA A 113 15.09 4.87 -9.47
CA ALA A 113 15.37 6.18 -10.06
C ALA A 113 15.73 7.23 -9.00
N GLU A 114 14.96 7.30 -7.90
CA GLU A 114 15.27 8.22 -6.80
C GLU A 114 16.53 7.82 -6.04
N HIS A 115 16.74 6.53 -5.80
CA HIS A 115 17.94 6.02 -5.16
C HIS A 115 19.21 6.39 -5.96
N GLU A 116 19.19 6.20 -7.28
CA GLU A 116 20.29 6.55 -8.16
C GLU A 116 20.52 8.07 -8.25
N ARG A 117 19.44 8.86 -8.26
CA ARG A 117 19.53 10.33 -8.23
C ARG A 117 20.24 10.82 -6.96
N VAL A 118 19.87 10.28 -5.80
CA VAL A 118 20.49 10.60 -4.52
C VAL A 118 21.94 10.13 -4.48
N ARG A 119 22.24 8.92 -4.97
CA ARG A 119 23.62 8.40 -5.05
C ARG A 119 24.53 9.31 -5.87
N LYS A 120 24.10 9.74 -7.07
CA LYS A 120 24.84 10.69 -7.92
C LYS A 120 25.07 12.02 -7.21
N TRP A 121 24.05 12.54 -6.52
CA TRP A 121 24.18 13.76 -5.74
C TRP A 121 25.24 13.61 -4.64
N MET A 122 25.22 12.53 -3.87
CA MET A 122 26.20 12.26 -2.80
C MET A 122 27.64 12.14 -3.34
N VAL A 123 27.84 11.46 -4.47
CA VAL A 123 29.15 11.38 -5.15
C VAL A 123 29.63 12.78 -5.55
N GLY A 124 28.74 13.62 -6.10
CA GLY A 124 29.06 15.00 -6.46
C GLY A 124 29.38 15.89 -5.25
N GLN A 125 28.94 15.51 -4.03
CA GLN A 125 29.29 16.18 -2.78
C GLN A 125 30.54 15.59 -2.09
N GLY A 126 31.14 14.51 -2.62
CA GLY A 126 32.25 13.80 -1.96
C GLY A 126 31.86 13.10 -0.67
N MET A 127 30.58 12.73 -0.51
CA MET A 127 30.05 12.02 0.66
C MET A 127 30.05 10.50 0.49
N LEU A 128 30.41 10.02 -0.70
CA LEU A 128 30.61 8.63 -1.11
C LEU A 128 31.86 8.58 -1.99
#